data_AF-A0A288DK93-F1
#
_entry.id   AF-A0A288DK93-F1
#
_cell.length_a   1.000
_cell.length_b   1.000
_cell.length_c   1.000
_cell.angle_alpha   90.00
_cell.angle_beta   90.00
_cell.angle_gamma   90.00
#
_symmetry.space_group_name_H-M   'P 1'
#
loop_
_entity.id
_entity.type
_entity.pdbx_description
1 polymer ?
#
loop_
_entity_poly.entity_id
_entity_poly.type
_entity_poly.pdbx_seq_one_letter_code
_entity_poly.pdbx_strand_id
1 'polypeptide(L)'
;MIYSNQNYTLLRKPNGIASTFGGQQSILDYFEDSQQLQTILNNSDFDQYQSYCYLDGYTKQNADTFLHNQTTQFTKEQEYGLLNRLDNDTGGFLYFAKNIESYQFYKEQQHKGTIQKMYLAEVHGNPFFTSKEKILTIETPIMHHRSDDQKMIVVTDEKDKIQGRGEPHHVSTTIELISYNQERNTSLLHVLIHKGIRHQIRIHCKSIGAPIVGDKLYGPKTPISDTLHLRSIGMK
;
A
#
# COMPACT_ATOMS: atom_id res chain seq x y z
N MET A 1 -1.70 -15.64 -2.67
CA MET A 1 -2.92 -16.13 -1.99
C MET A 1 -4.08 -15.27 -2.44
N ILE A 2 -5.15 -15.92 -2.92
CA ILE A 2 -6.36 -15.26 -3.42
C ILE A 2 -7.48 -15.60 -2.44
N TYR A 3 -8.15 -14.60 -1.88
CA TYR A 3 -9.31 -14.79 -1.01
C TYR A 3 -10.52 -14.08 -1.60
N SER A 4 -11.73 -14.60 -1.40
CA SER A 4 -12.89 -14.11 -2.13
C SER A 4 -14.15 -14.22 -1.28
N ASN A 5 -14.91 -13.13 -1.11
CA ASN A 5 -16.21 -13.12 -0.41
C ASN A 5 -17.33 -12.65 -1.36
N GLN A 6 -18.55 -12.34 -0.93
CA GLN A 6 -19.61 -11.95 -1.87
C GLN A 6 -19.32 -10.70 -2.72
N ASN A 7 -18.48 -9.78 -2.24
CA ASN A 7 -18.32 -8.46 -2.84
C ASN A 7 -16.95 -8.25 -3.50
N TYR A 8 -15.90 -8.88 -2.98
CA TYR A 8 -14.53 -8.65 -3.44
C TYR A 8 -13.65 -9.90 -3.45
N THR A 9 -12.60 -9.83 -4.26
CA THR A 9 -11.49 -10.77 -4.30
C THR A 9 -10.21 -10.05 -3.88
N LEU A 10 -9.49 -10.61 -2.91
CA LEU A 10 -8.18 -10.17 -2.42
C LEU A 10 -7.08 -10.94 -3.12
N LEU A 11 -6.05 -10.23 -3.56
CA LEU A 11 -4.82 -10.80 -4.08
C LEU A 11 -3.65 -10.29 -3.23
N ARG A 12 -2.91 -11.22 -2.61
CA ARG A 12 -1.65 -10.88 -1.92
C ARG A 12 -0.58 -10.58 -2.95
N LYS A 13 -0.16 -9.32 -3.00
CA LYS A 13 0.95 -8.79 -3.81
C LYS A 13 2.26 -8.82 -3.01
N PRO A 14 3.33 -9.40 -3.54
CA PRO A 14 4.69 -9.28 -3.00
C PRO A 14 5.24 -7.84 -3.09
N ASN A 15 6.29 -7.57 -2.32
CA ASN A 15 7.08 -6.34 -2.48
C ASN A 15 7.82 -6.38 -3.83
N GLY A 16 7.98 -5.23 -4.48
CA GLY A 16 8.80 -5.06 -5.69
C GLY A 16 8.10 -5.34 -7.03
N ILE A 17 6.82 -5.74 -7.02
CA ILE A 17 6.05 -6.04 -8.25
C ILE A 17 5.15 -4.84 -8.60
N ALA A 18 4.95 -4.51 -9.87
CA ALA A 18 4.02 -3.46 -10.27
C ALA A 18 2.55 -3.89 -10.11
N SER A 19 1.65 -2.95 -9.77
CA SER A 19 0.20 -3.21 -9.64
C SER A 19 -0.60 -2.95 -10.94
N THR A 20 0.08 -2.83 -12.08
CA THR A 20 -0.54 -2.47 -13.37
C THR A 20 -1.08 -3.69 -14.13
N PHE A 21 -2.15 -3.49 -14.89
CA PHE A 21 -2.69 -4.44 -15.86
C PHE A 21 -2.27 -4.00 -17.29
N GLY A 22 -1.49 -4.83 -18.00
CA GLY A 22 -1.13 -4.62 -19.42
C GLY A 22 0.18 -3.88 -19.73
N GLY A 23 1.19 -3.93 -18.85
CA GLY A 23 2.57 -3.49 -19.13
C GLY A 23 3.56 -4.68 -19.14
N GLN A 24 4.84 -4.46 -19.47
CA GLN A 24 5.87 -5.51 -19.61
C GLN A 24 6.10 -6.43 -18.38
N GLN A 25 5.60 -6.02 -17.20
CA GLN A 25 5.49 -6.85 -15.99
C GLN A 25 4.19 -6.48 -15.28
N SER A 26 3.09 -7.04 -15.74
CA SER A 26 1.76 -6.84 -15.18
C SER A 26 1.42 -7.89 -14.13
N ILE A 27 0.46 -7.61 -13.24
CA ILE A 27 -0.02 -8.62 -12.30
C ILE A 27 -0.70 -9.81 -13.01
N LEU A 28 -1.11 -9.63 -14.29
CA LEU A 28 -1.58 -10.72 -15.13
C LEU A 28 -0.47 -11.66 -15.55
N ASP A 29 0.70 -11.11 -15.88
CA ASP A 29 1.88 -11.89 -16.26
C ASP A 29 2.34 -12.80 -15.10
N TYR A 30 2.03 -12.39 -13.85
CA TYR A 30 2.27 -13.18 -12.64
C TYR A 30 1.27 -14.34 -12.44
N PHE A 31 0.06 -14.26 -13.02
CA PHE A 31 -0.89 -15.36 -13.00
C PHE A 31 -0.58 -16.44 -14.06
N GLU A 32 0.13 -16.07 -15.14
CA GLU A 32 0.54 -17.01 -16.18
C GLU A 32 1.72 -17.92 -15.73
N ASP A 33 2.61 -17.44 -14.86
CA ASP A 33 3.83 -18.18 -14.46
C ASP A 33 3.69 -18.92 -13.11
N SER A 34 3.10 -20.13 -13.17
CA SER A 34 2.66 -20.91 -12.01
C SER A 34 3.73 -21.41 -11.01
N GLN A 35 5.03 -21.28 -11.30
CA GLN A 35 6.09 -21.71 -10.39
C GLN A 35 6.47 -20.65 -9.34
N GLN A 36 6.32 -19.35 -9.64
CA GLN A 36 6.67 -18.28 -8.69
C GLN A 36 5.67 -18.16 -7.53
N LEU A 37 4.42 -18.55 -7.76
CA LEU A 37 3.33 -18.52 -6.77
C LEU A 37 3.60 -19.37 -5.52
N GLN A 38 4.34 -20.48 -5.62
CA GLN A 38 4.60 -21.36 -4.47
C GLN A 38 5.76 -20.92 -3.60
N THR A 39 6.83 -20.37 -4.18
CA THR A 39 8.02 -19.91 -3.44
C THR A 39 7.73 -18.69 -2.55
N ILE A 40 6.78 -17.85 -2.97
CA ILE A 40 6.42 -16.59 -2.30
C ILE A 40 5.52 -16.80 -1.06
N LEU A 41 4.85 -17.95 -0.96
CA LEU A 41 4.01 -18.28 0.19
C LEU A 41 4.83 -18.64 1.46
N ASN A 42 6.12 -18.92 1.31
CA ASN A 42 6.96 -19.49 2.38
C ASN A 42 7.97 -18.53 3.02
N ASN A 43 7.98 -17.23 2.68
CA ASN A 43 8.90 -16.28 3.34
C ASN A 43 8.28 -15.71 4.63
N SER A 44 8.68 -16.34 5.73
CA SER A 44 8.30 -16.15 7.13
C SER A 44 9.17 -15.10 7.81
N ASP A 45 8.63 -13.89 7.99
CA ASP A 45 9.12 -12.93 9.01
C ASP A 45 7.98 -12.06 9.59
N PHE A 46 6.74 -12.32 9.18
CA PHE A 46 5.54 -11.57 9.60
C PHE A 46 4.44 -12.49 10.17
N ASP A 47 4.78 -13.74 10.49
CA ASP A 47 3.80 -14.77 10.87
C ASP A 47 2.98 -14.42 12.11
N GLN A 48 3.50 -13.55 12.99
CA GLN A 48 2.77 -13.10 14.18
C GLN A 48 1.53 -12.22 13.90
N TYR A 49 1.38 -11.67 12.68
CA TYR A 49 0.22 -10.87 12.27
C TYR A 49 -0.73 -11.61 11.32
N GLN A 50 -0.50 -12.91 11.05
CA GLN A 50 -1.43 -13.76 10.28
C GLN A 50 -2.82 -13.86 10.93
N SER A 51 -2.93 -13.62 12.25
CA SER A 51 -4.20 -13.67 12.99
C SER A 51 -5.24 -12.65 12.51
N TYR A 52 -4.84 -11.56 11.85
CA TYR A 52 -5.76 -10.56 11.30
C TYR A 52 -6.24 -10.86 9.88
N CYS A 53 -5.71 -11.91 9.23
CA CYS A 53 -6.04 -12.26 7.86
C CYS A 53 -6.14 -13.79 7.71
N TYR A 54 -7.26 -14.36 8.15
CA TYR A 54 -7.66 -15.67 7.65
C TYR A 54 -7.90 -15.56 6.15
N LEU A 55 -7.10 -16.27 5.37
CA LEU A 55 -7.15 -16.31 3.92
C LEU A 55 -7.17 -17.78 3.51
N ASP A 56 -8.34 -18.27 3.10
CA ASP A 56 -8.46 -19.60 2.51
C ASP A 56 -7.69 -19.68 1.18
N GLY A 57 -7.00 -20.80 0.97
CA GLY A 57 -6.16 -21.05 -0.20
C GLY A 57 -6.97 -21.23 -1.50
N TYR A 58 -6.42 -20.75 -2.61
CA TYR A 58 -6.97 -20.90 -3.97
C TYR A 58 -6.02 -21.73 -4.84
N THR A 59 -6.55 -22.62 -5.68
CA THR A 59 -5.78 -23.48 -6.62
C THR A 59 -5.52 -22.75 -7.96
N LYS A 60 -4.61 -23.27 -8.81
CA LYS A 60 -4.27 -22.69 -10.13
C LYS A 60 -5.49 -22.54 -11.06
N GLN A 61 -6.39 -23.52 -11.10
CA GLN A 61 -7.65 -23.47 -11.88
C GLN A 61 -8.54 -22.28 -11.49
N ASN A 62 -8.43 -21.82 -10.25
CA ASN A 62 -9.20 -20.69 -9.78
C ASN A 62 -8.60 -19.33 -10.21
N ALA A 63 -7.30 -19.27 -10.54
CA ALA A 63 -6.66 -18.06 -11.04
C ALA A 63 -7.09 -17.75 -12.49
N ASP A 64 -7.13 -18.76 -13.35
CA ASP A 64 -7.61 -18.62 -14.74
C ASP A 64 -9.08 -18.22 -14.76
N THR A 65 -9.89 -18.83 -13.89
CA THR A 65 -11.31 -18.49 -13.73
C THR A 65 -11.48 -17.06 -13.23
N PHE A 66 -10.68 -16.63 -12.25
CA PHE A 66 -10.67 -15.24 -11.78
C PHE A 66 -10.33 -14.28 -12.93
N LEU A 67 -9.26 -14.56 -13.68
CA LEU A 67 -8.82 -13.71 -14.77
C LEU A 67 -9.88 -13.61 -15.89
N HIS A 68 -10.45 -14.74 -16.28
CA HIS A 68 -11.55 -14.78 -17.23
C HIS A 68 -12.74 -13.94 -16.76
N ASN A 69 -13.14 -14.08 -15.49
CA ASN A 69 -14.23 -13.28 -14.92
C ASN A 69 -13.91 -11.79 -14.93
N GLN A 70 -12.70 -11.38 -14.52
CA GLN A 70 -12.34 -9.96 -14.51
C GLN A 70 -12.30 -9.35 -15.91
N THR A 71 -11.73 -10.06 -16.89
CA THR A 71 -11.62 -9.56 -18.26
C THR A 71 -12.92 -9.58 -19.06
N THR A 72 -13.87 -10.44 -18.69
CA THR A 72 -15.20 -10.49 -19.33
C THR A 72 -16.19 -9.51 -18.71
N GLN A 73 -16.09 -9.24 -17.41
CA GLN A 73 -17.04 -8.37 -16.69
C GLN A 73 -16.63 -6.89 -16.66
N PHE A 74 -15.33 -6.60 -16.76
CA PHE A 74 -14.81 -5.25 -16.60
C PHE A 74 -13.96 -4.82 -17.78
N THR A 75 -14.05 -3.54 -18.14
CA THR A 75 -13.24 -2.96 -19.21
C THR A 75 -11.84 -2.57 -18.72
N LYS A 76 -10.97 -2.21 -19.66
CA LYS A 76 -9.65 -1.67 -19.35
C LYS A 76 -9.73 -0.34 -18.59
N GLU A 77 -10.70 0.51 -18.92
CA GLU A 77 -10.96 1.79 -18.24
C GLU A 77 -11.39 1.58 -16.77
N GLN A 78 -12.03 0.45 -16.49
CA GLN A 78 -12.37 0.01 -15.14
C GLN A 78 -11.23 -0.75 -14.45
N GLU A 79 -10.06 -0.80 -15.08
CA GLU A 79 -8.89 -1.55 -14.61
C GLU A 79 -9.17 -3.01 -14.31
N TYR A 80 -10.04 -3.64 -15.11
CA TYR A 80 -10.45 -5.03 -14.90
C TYR A 80 -11.02 -5.29 -13.49
N GLY A 81 -11.70 -4.29 -12.91
CA GLY A 81 -12.31 -4.37 -11.59
C GLY A 81 -11.37 -4.09 -10.42
N LEU A 82 -10.13 -3.65 -10.66
CA LEU A 82 -9.18 -3.26 -9.61
C LEU A 82 -9.71 -2.08 -8.78
N LEU A 83 -9.71 -2.23 -7.45
CA LEU A 83 -10.26 -1.25 -6.51
C LEU A 83 -9.18 -0.38 -5.85
N ASN A 84 -8.00 -0.93 -5.59
CA ASN A 84 -6.87 -0.20 -5.03
C ASN A 84 -5.57 -0.52 -5.76
N ARG A 85 -4.62 0.43 -5.69
CA ARG A 85 -3.25 0.25 -6.17
C ARG A 85 -2.28 0.30 -5.00
N LEU A 86 -1.16 -0.40 -5.15
CA LEU A 86 -0.01 -0.33 -4.26
C LEU A 86 1.20 0.11 -5.07
N ASP A 87 2.06 0.93 -4.47
CA ASP A 87 3.37 1.25 -5.06
C ASP A 87 4.15 -0.05 -5.32
N ASN A 88 5.07 -0.02 -6.29
CA ASN A 88 5.77 -1.22 -6.74
C ASN A 88 6.45 -1.96 -5.56
N ASP A 89 7.17 -1.23 -4.71
CA ASP A 89 7.87 -1.80 -3.57
C ASP A 89 6.95 -2.18 -2.39
N THR A 90 5.71 -1.69 -2.38
CA THR A 90 4.72 -1.95 -1.32
C THR A 90 4.00 -3.27 -1.57
N GLY A 91 4.10 -4.20 -0.63
CA GLY A 91 3.32 -5.44 -0.64
C GLY A 91 1.98 -5.31 0.08
N GLY A 92 1.20 -6.38 0.07
CA GLY A 92 -0.08 -6.45 0.78
C GLY A 92 -1.25 -6.79 -0.14
N PHE A 93 -2.46 -6.41 0.24
CA PHE A 93 -3.67 -6.80 -0.49
C PHE A 93 -4.04 -5.82 -1.61
N LEU A 94 -4.23 -6.38 -2.79
CA LEU A 94 -4.98 -5.78 -3.88
C LEU A 94 -6.41 -6.32 -3.86
N TYR A 95 -7.37 -5.46 -4.17
CA TYR A 95 -8.79 -5.72 -4.07
C TYR A 95 -9.39 -5.61 -5.46
N PHE A 96 -10.21 -6.57 -5.81
CA PHE A 96 -10.95 -6.63 -7.07
C PHE A 96 -12.43 -6.74 -6.78
N ALA A 97 -13.24 -5.95 -7.49
CA ALA A 97 -14.67 -6.13 -7.49
C ALA A 97 -15.03 -7.45 -8.14
N LYS A 98 -16.03 -8.13 -7.58
CA LYS A 98 -16.59 -9.36 -8.14
C LYS A 98 -17.58 -9.16 -9.26
N ASN A 99 -18.22 -8.00 -9.29
CA ASN A 99 -19.25 -7.63 -10.22
C ASN A 99 -19.31 -6.10 -10.34
N ILE A 100 -20.06 -5.62 -11.32
CA ILE A 100 -20.15 -4.19 -11.62
C ILE A 100 -20.79 -3.41 -10.45
N GLU A 101 -21.74 -4.01 -9.74
CA GLU A 101 -22.42 -3.39 -8.60
C GLU A 101 -21.43 -3.09 -7.47
N SER A 102 -20.58 -4.07 -7.12
CA SER A 102 -19.54 -3.92 -6.10
C SER A 102 -18.49 -2.89 -6.51
N TYR A 103 -18.13 -2.86 -7.80
CA TYR A 103 -17.22 -1.85 -8.34
C TYR A 103 -17.80 -0.44 -8.18
N GLN A 104 -19.04 -0.22 -8.62
CA GLN A 104 -19.69 1.09 -8.53
C GLN A 104 -19.86 1.53 -7.07
N PHE A 105 -20.30 0.62 -6.19
CA PHE A 105 -20.40 0.89 -4.76
C PHE A 105 -19.05 1.32 -4.16
N TYR A 106 -17.97 0.60 -4.47
CA TYR A 106 -16.63 0.98 -4.02
C TYR A 106 -16.22 2.35 -4.54
N LYS A 107 -16.45 2.65 -5.83
CA LYS A 107 -16.11 3.95 -6.42
C LYS A 107 -16.87 5.10 -5.75
N GLU A 108 -18.14 4.90 -5.43
CA GLU A 108 -18.95 5.87 -4.70
C GLU A 108 -18.40 6.12 -3.29
N GLN A 109 -18.11 5.06 -2.53
CA GLN A 109 -17.57 5.16 -1.17
C GLN A 109 -16.16 5.78 -1.17
N GLN A 110 -15.35 5.46 -2.18
CA GLN A 110 -14.05 6.08 -2.40
C GLN A 110 -14.18 7.59 -2.66
N HIS A 111 -15.15 8.00 -3.48
CA HIS A 111 -15.44 9.40 -3.76
C HIS A 111 -15.92 10.15 -2.51
N LYS A 112 -16.76 9.51 -1.69
CA LYS A 112 -17.22 10.05 -0.39
C LYS A 112 -16.12 10.08 0.68
N GLY A 113 -14.98 9.40 0.46
CA GLY A 113 -13.90 9.29 1.44
C GLY A 113 -14.23 8.41 2.64
N THR A 114 -15.26 7.56 2.55
CA THR A 114 -15.72 6.70 3.65
C THR A 114 -14.87 5.44 3.79
N ILE A 115 -14.15 5.06 2.73
CA ILE A 115 -13.24 3.92 2.76
C ILE A 115 -12.01 4.27 3.57
N GLN A 116 -11.69 3.42 4.53
CA GLN A 116 -10.47 3.49 5.32
C GLN A 116 -9.54 2.35 4.91
N LYS A 117 -8.33 2.68 4.47
CA LYS A 117 -7.30 1.70 4.10
C LYS A 117 -6.31 1.56 5.26
N MET A 118 -5.95 0.32 5.57
CA MET A 118 -5.13 -0.04 6.73
C MET A 118 -3.80 -0.63 6.26
N TYR A 119 -2.71 -0.21 6.90
CA TYR A 119 -1.35 -0.67 6.61
C TYR A 119 -0.56 -0.94 7.89
N LEU A 120 0.47 -1.77 7.77
CA LEU A 120 1.57 -1.84 8.72
C LEU A 120 2.81 -1.20 8.11
N ALA A 121 3.50 -0.38 8.89
CA ALA A 121 4.78 0.21 8.51
C ALA A 121 5.79 0.05 9.62
N GLU A 122 6.97 -0.50 9.32
CA GLU A 122 8.11 -0.40 10.22
C GLU A 122 8.92 0.84 9.86
N VAL A 123 9.12 1.73 10.82
CA VAL A 123 9.82 3.00 10.64
C VAL A 123 11.07 3.07 11.51
N HIS A 124 12.04 3.89 11.08
CA HIS A 124 13.20 4.22 11.89
C HIS A 124 12.83 5.13 13.07
N GLY A 125 13.43 4.88 14.23
CA GLY A 125 13.23 5.65 15.45
C GLY A 125 11.91 5.38 16.15
N ASN A 126 11.61 6.22 17.14
CA ASN A 126 10.34 6.23 17.88
C ASN A 126 9.67 7.59 17.72
N PRO A 127 8.75 7.78 16.76
CA PRO A 127 8.07 9.07 16.57
C PRO A 127 7.19 9.49 17.76
N PHE A 128 6.98 8.61 18.74
CA PHE A 128 6.15 8.85 19.93
C PHE A 128 6.97 8.92 21.23
N PHE A 129 8.28 9.17 21.15
CA PHE A 129 9.14 9.17 22.33
C PHE A 129 8.72 10.21 23.39
N THR A 130 8.18 11.35 22.98
CA THR A 130 7.62 12.38 23.88
C THR A 130 6.10 12.32 24.05
N SER A 131 5.41 11.57 23.19
CA SER A 131 3.95 11.54 23.17
C SER A 131 3.37 10.51 24.12
N LYS A 132 2.39 10.93 24.93
CA LYS A 132 1.56 10.04 25.74
C LYS A 132 0.54 9.28 24.89
N GLU A 133 -0.02 9.92 23.87
CA GLU A 133 -1.20 9.42 23.17
C GLU A 133 -0.91 8.33 22.12
N LYS A 134 0.34 8.01 21.80
CA LYS A 134 0.77 6.93 20.88
C LYS A 134 0.07 6.89 19.50
N ILE A 135 -0.70 7.92 19.18
CA ILE A 135 -1.39 8.16 17.93
C ILE A 135 -1.04 9.57 17.43
N LEU A 136 -0.89 9.73 16.12
CA LEU A 136 -0.58 10.99 15.46
C LEU A 136 -1.27 11.04 14.10
N THR A 137 -1.90 12.17 13.78
CA THR A 137 -2.43 12.45 12.45
C THR A 137 -1.55 13.48 11.74
N ILE A 138 -1.10 13.13 10.53
CA ILE A 138 -0.21 13.94 9.70
C ILE A 138 -1.02 14.46 8.51
N GLU A 139 -1.22 15.77 8.44
CA GLU A 139 -2.06 16.44 7.43
C GLU A 139 -1.29 17.42 6.54
N THR A 140 0.05 17.38 6.61
CA THR A 140 0.90 18.20 5.75
C THR A 140 0.63 17.87 4.28
N PRO A 141 0.26 18.86 3.43
CA PRO A 141 -0.02 18.60 2.03
C PRO A 141 1.18 18.02 1.31
N ILE A 142 0.93 17.23 0.26
CA ILE A 142 2.00 16.60 -0.55
C ILE A 142 1.87 16.94 -2.03
N MET A 143 3.00 16.97 -2.73
CA MET A 143 3.08 17.28 -4.16
C MET A 143 4.08 16.37 -4.86
N HIS A 144 3.94 16.24 -6.17
CA HIS A 144 5.01 15.67 -7.00
C HIS A 144 6.22 16.59 -6.98
N HIS A 145 7.41 16.03 -6.83
CA HIS A 145 8.64 16.79 -7.00
C HIS A 145 8.75 17.28 -8.46
N ARG A 146 9.19 18.51 -8.65
CA ARG A 146 9.22 19.20 -9.95
C ARG A 146 10.10 18.47 -10.97
N SER A 147 11.33 18.16 -10.57
CA SER A 147 12.38 17.62 -11.44
C SER A 147 12.62 16.11 -11.30
N ASP A 148 12.05 15.46 -10.28
CA ASP A 148 12.27 14.04 -9.97
C ASP A 148 10.91 13.37 -9.95
N ASP A 149 10.57 12.70 -11.05
CA ASP A 149 9.25 12.10 -11.24
C ASP A 149 9.01 10.87 -10.34
N GLN A 150 10.04 10.39 -9.64
CA GLN A 150 9.94 9.31 -8.67
C GLN A 150 9.50 9.81 -7.29
N LYS A 151 9.68 11.10 -6.99
CA LYS A 151 9.52 11.64 -5.65
C LYS A 151 8.26 12.47 -5.46
N MET A 152 7.79 12.42 -4.23
CA MET A 152 6.84 13.34 -3.64
C MET A 152 7.56 14.18 -2.59
N ILE A 153 7.05 15.37 -2.34
CA ILE A 153 7.50 16.27 -1.28
C ILE A 153 6.33 16.64 -0.39
N VAL A 154 6.62 16.97 0.87
CA VAL A 154 5.68 17.71 1.71
C VAL A 154 5.75 19.20 1.37
N VAL A 155 4.65 19.92 1.62
CA VAL A 155 4.56 21.36 1.42
C VAL A 155 4.27 22.01 2.76
N THR A 156 5.28 22.63 3.37
CA THR A 156 5.15 23.35 4.64
C THR A 156 5.13 24.86 4.45
N ASP A 157 5.77 25.35 3.38
CA ASP A 157 5.81 26.77 3.03
C ASP A 157 5.86 27.00 1.50
N GLU A 158 5.97 28.26 1.09
CA GLU A 158 6.09 28.64 -0.32
C GLU A 158 7.41 28.18 -0.97
N LYS A 159 8.47 27.97 -0.20
CA LYS A 159 9.76 27.48 -0.74
C LYS A 159 9.64 26.01 -1.16
N ASP A 160 8.90 25.21 -0.41
CA ASP A 160 8.60 23.82 -0.77
C ASP A 160 7.76 23.77 -2.06
N LYS A 161 6.79 24.69 -2.23
CA LYS A 161 5.97 24.74 -3.46
C LYS A 161 6.80 24.96 -4.72
N ILE A 162 7.90 25.72 -4.65
CA ILE A 162 8.82 25.91 -5.79
C ILE A 162 9.43 24.57 -6.22
N GLN A 163 9.70 23.66 -5.28
CA GLN A 163 10.20 22.31 -5.55
C GLN A 163 9.12 21.35 -6.04
N GLY A 164 7.84 21.73 -5.93
CA GLY A 164 6.69 20.95 -6.37
C GLY A 164 6.23 21.27 -7.79
N ARG A 165 5.45 20.36 -8.38
CA ARG A 165 4.64 20.59 -9.60
C ARG A 165 3.20 20.12 -9.38
N GLY A 166 2.26 20.81 -10.03
CA GLY A 166 0.82 20.57 -9.87
C GLY A 166 0.25 21.28 -8.64
N GLU A 167 -0.94 20.86 -8.21
CA GLU A 167 -1.59 21.37 -6.99
C GLU A 167 -1.24 20.49 -5.78
N PRO A 168 -1.09 21.08 -4.57
CA PRO A 168 -0.97 20.32 -3.33
C PRO A 168 -2.15 19.38 -3.09
N HIS A 169 -1.84 18.11 -2.80
CA HIS A 169 -2.82 17.16 -2.31
C HIS A 169 -2.98 17.32 -0.81
N HIS A 170 -4.16 17.80 -0.39
CA HIS A 170 -4.56 17.83 1.01
C HIS A 170 -5.08 16.45 1.44
N VAL A 171 -4.25 15.74 2.20
CA VAL A 171 -4.48 14.35 2.63
C VAL A 171 -4.10 14.18 4.10
N SER A 172 -4.70 13.18 4.73
CA SER A 172 -4.49 12.86 6.13
C SER A 172 -4.01 11.41 6.26
N THR A 173 -2.98 11.21 7.08
CA THR A 173 -2.43 9.89 7.43
C THR A 173 -2.38 9.79 8.94
N THR A 174 -3.17 8.88 9.52
CA THR A 174 -3.13 8.59 10.96
C THR A 174 -2.23 7.40 11.20
N ILE A 175 -1.31 7.54 12.16
CA ILE A 175 -0.40 6.49 12.59
C ILE A 175 -0.59 6.22 14.08
N GLU A 176 -0.55 4.95 14.45
CA GLU A 176 -0.64 4.48 15.84
C GLU A 176 0.53 3.52 16.12
N LEU A 177 1.20 3.71 17.24
CA LEU A 177 2.31 2.85 17.65
C LEU A 177 1.78 1.49 18.12
N ILE A 178 2.19 0.42 17.44
CA ILE A 178 1.96 -0.94 17.90
C ILE A 178 3.06 -1.35 18.88
N SER A 179 4.33 -1.17 18.48
CA SER A 179 5.48 -1.56 19.28
C SER A 179 6.73 -0.77 18.90
N TYR A 180 7.68 -0.69 19.84
CA TYR A 180 8.99 -0.09 19.63
C TYR A 180 10.08 -1.11 19.99
N ASN A 181 10.98 -1.38 19.05
CA ASN A 181 12.16 -2.22 19.24
C ASN A 181 13.37 -1.32 19.52
N GLN A 182 13.85 -1.35 20.76
CA GLN A 182 15.00 -0.54 21.20
C GLN A 182 16.32 -0.97 20.55
N GLU A 183 16.54 -2.26 20.35
CA GLU A 183 17.79 -2.80 19.81
C GLU A 183 18.00 -2.40 18.35
N ARG A 184 16.94 -2.47 17.55
CA ARG A 184 16.95 -2.03 16.15
C ARG A 184 16.70 -0.54 15.97
N ASN A 185 16.24 0.13 17.04
CA ASN A 185 15.73 1.50 17.00
C ASN A 185 14.67 1.69 15.90
N THR A 186 13.64 0.84 15.91
CA THR A 186 12.52 0.88 14.96
C THR A 186 11.16 0.77 15.64
N SER A 187 10.15 1.40 15.06
CA SER A 187 8.76 1.35 15.52
C SER A 187 7.88 0.66 14.48
N LEU A 188 7.01 -0.24 14.94
CA LEU A 188 5.94 -0.78 14.11
C LEU A 188 4.68 0.06 14.30
N LEU A 189 4.12 0.53 13.19
CA LEU A 189 2.97 1.42 13.15
C LEU A 189 1.78 0.75 12.46
N HIS A 190 0.59 0.95 13.04
CA HIS A 190 -0.66 0.83 12.32
C HIS A 190 -0.94 2.15 11.61
N VAL A 191 -1.25 2.10 10.32
CA VAL A 191 -1.43 3.30 9.49
C VAL A 191 -2.80 3.27 8.82
N LEU A 192 -3.52 4.38 8.92
CA LEU A 192 -4.86 4.57 8.37
C LEU A 192 -4.87 5.75 7.39
N ILE A 193 -5.39 5.52 6.19
CA ILE A 193 -5.60 6.57 5.17
C ILE A 193 -6.97 6.42 4.51
N HIS A 194 -7.61 7.54 4.16
CA HIS A 194 -8.86 7.54 3.39
C HIS A 194 -8.58 7.73 1.89
N LYS A 195 -7.74 8.71 1.56
CA LYS A 195 -7.21 8.94 0.21
C LYS A 195 -5.87 8.24 0.07
N GLY A 196 -5.61 7.65 -1.09
CA GLY A 196 -4.34 7.00 -1.41
C GLY A 196 -3.64 7.76 -2.52
N ILE A 197 -2.83 8.74 -2.16
CA ILE A 197 -1.95 9.45 -3.10
C ILE A 197 -0.60 8.72 -3.15
N ARG A 198 0.08 8.80 -4.31
CA ARG A 198 1.39 8.17 -4.53
C ARG A 198 2.34 8.52 -3.38
N HIS A 199 3.03 7.52 -2.84
CA HIS A 199 4.03 7.64 -1.76
C HIS A 199 3.54 8.39 -0.49
N GLN A 200 2.23 8.58 -0.30
CA GLN A 200 1.68 9.38 0.81
C GLN A 200 2.20 8.93 2.19
N ILE A 201 2.09 7.64 2.52
CA ILE A 201 2.54 7.10 3.80
C ILE A 201 4.06 7.29 3.93
N ARG A 202 4.81 6.97 2.87
CA ARG A 202 6.28 7.05 2.84
C ARG A 202 6.79 8.47 3.14
N ILE A 203 6.22 9.47 2.46
CA ILE A 203 6.65 10.87 2.61
C ILE A 203 6.16 11.48 3.93
N HIS A 204 4.97 11.12 4.43
CA HIS A 204 4.50 11.55 5.75
C HIS A 204 5.36 10.97 6.88
N CYS A 205 5.71 9.67 6.80
CA CYS A 205 6.63 9.05 7.76
C CYS A 205 8.01 9.74 7.72
N LYS A 206 8.53 10.04 6.53
CA LYS A 206 9.77 10.81 6.39
C LYS A 206 9.67 12.22 7.00
N SER A 207 8.57 12.93 6.79
CA SER A 207 8.44 14.33 7.24
C SER A 207 8.42 14.47 8.75
N ILE A 208 7.99 13.44 9.49
CA ILE A 208 8.06 13.38 10.95
C ILE A 208 9.40 12.83 11.47
N GLY A 209 10.39 12.63 10.60
CA GLY A 209 11.72 12.12 10.97
C GLY A 209 11.80 10.60 11.14
N ALA A 210 10.74 9.86 10.81
CA ALA A 210 10.67 8.41 10.96
C ALA A 210 10.40 7.73 9.60
N PRO A 211 11.34 7.77 8.64
CA PRO A 211 11.15 7.11 7.34
C PRO A 211 10.95 5.60 7.50
N ILE A 212 10.25 5.01 6.53
CA ILE A 212 10.00 3.56 6.49
C ILE A 212 11.32 2.81 6.28
N VAL A 213 11.49 1.70 7.00
CA VAL A 213 12.66 0.82 6.86
C VAL A 213 12.71 0.25 5.44
N GLY A 214 13.90 0.30 4.85
CA GLY A 214 14.18 -0.14 3.47
C GLY A 214 13.57 0.73 2.37
N ASP A 215 13.12 1.95 2.70
CA ASP A 215 12.68 2.92 1.71
C ASP A 215 13.87 3.51 0.94
N LYS A 216 14.05 3.08 -0.32
CA LYS A 216 15.15 3.53 -1.19
C LYS A 216 15.08 5.00 -1.60
N LEU A 217 13.89 5.62 -1.53
CA LEU A 217 13.69 7.01 -1.98
C LEU A 217 13.75 8.01 -0.83
N TYR A 218 13.16 7.67 0.32
CA TYR A 218 13.00 8.59 1.45
C TYR A 218 13.76 8.14 2.71
N GLY A 219 14.27 6.90 2.73
CA GLY A 219 15.03 6.34 3.83
C GLY A 219 16.48 6.84 3.91
N PRO A 220 17.25 6.32 4.89
CA PRO A 220 18.66 6.64 5.03
C PRO A 220 19.49 6.09 3.87
N LYS A 221 20.65 6.73 3.60
CA LYS A 221 21.59 6.30 2.54
C LYS A 221 22.15 4.89 2.76
N THR A 222 22.29 4.49 4.02
CA THR A 222 22.72 3.16 4.42
C THR A 222 21.49 2.43 4.99
N PRO A 223 20.74 1.70 4.16
CA PRO A 223 19.54 1.00 4.62
C PRO A 223 19.92 -0.22 5.46
N ILE A 224 19.10 -0.52 6.47
CA ILE A 224 19.22 -1.74 7.28
C ILE A 224 18.47 -2.94 6.66
N SER A 225 17.73 -2.71 5.58
CA SER A 225 16.95 -3.70 4.82
C SER A 225 16.86 -3.28 3.36
N ASP A 226 16.95 -4.23 2.43
CA ASP A 226 16.82 -3.98 0.99
C ASP A 226 15.38 -3.93 0.50
N THR A 227 14.41 -4.23 1.37
CA THR A 227 12.99 -4.30 1.06
C THR A 227 12.20 -3.25 1.83
N LEU A 228 11.18 -2.67 1.18
CA LEU A 228 10.31 -1.69 1.83
C LEU A 228 9.41 -2.36 2.87
N HIS A 229 9.50 -1.95 4.14
CA HIS A 229 8.68 -2.46 5.24
C HIS A 229 7.35 -1.69 5.36
N LEU A 230 6.58 -1.69 4.26
CA LEU A 230 5.22 -1.14 4.19
C LEU A 230 4.30 -2.19 3.57
N ARG A 231 3.21 -2.53 4.26
CA ARG A 231 2.27 -3.56 3.80
C ARG A 231 0.83 -3.12 3.98
N SER A 232 0.02 -3.22 2.92
CA SER A 232 -1.45 -3.10 3.06
C SER A 232 -2.02 -4.35 3.73
N ILE A 233 -2.76 -4.14 4.81
CA ILE A 233 -3.35 -5.23 5.62
C ILE A 233 -4.87 -5.27 5.55
N GLY A 234 -5.52 -4.22 5.04
CA GLY A 234 -6.97 -4.19 5.06
C GLY A 234 -7.59 -2.94 4.45
N MET A 235 -8.91 -2.98 4.31
CA MET A 235 -9.76 -1.80 4.15
C MET A 235 -11.08 -2.01 4.91
N LYS A 236 -11.71 -0.91 5.30
CA LYS A 236 -13.01 -0.86 5.95
C LYS A 236 -13.92 0.13 5.23
#